data_AF-A0A2V8QMM1-F1
#
_entry.id   AF-A0A2V8QMM1-F1
#
_cell.length_a   1.000
_cell.length_b   1.000
_cell.length_c   1.000
_cell.angle_alpha   90.00
_cell.angle_beta   90.00
_cell.angle_gamma   90.00
#
_symmetry.space_group_name_H-M   'P 1'
#
loop_
_entity.id
_entity.type
_entity.pdbx_description
1 polymer ?
#
loop_
_entity_poly.entity_id
_entity_poly.type
_entity_poly.pdbx_seq_one_letter_code
_entity_poly.pdbx_strand_id
1 'polypeptide(L)'
;MDPFTYLSLFTTKEGGDNMTGWYDPKFVRMLDEANRQPEQAVRYQMLSKAEAYLLDAAPVITLLKPATSWMKKPYVKGMYPNPGTLHAWKYIYIEHDQAKWDQQMPDMTTDELAAVAAKE
;
A
#
# COMPACT_ATOMS: atom_id res chain seq x y z
N MET A 1 -3.41 -3.14 2.20
CA MET A 1 -3.39 -2.28 1.00
C MET A 1 -4.27 -2.95 -0.04
N ASP A 2 -5.21 -2.24 -0.65
CA ASP A 2 -6.22 -2.82 -1.54
C ASP A 2 -5.80 -2.69 -3.02
N PRO A 3 -5.76 -3.76 -3.83
CA PRO A 3 -5.39 -3.66 -5.25
C PRO A 3 -6.28 -2.69 -6.05
N PHE A 4 -7.54 -2.55 -5.65
CA PHE A 4 -8.48 -1.65 -6.33
C PHE A 4 -7.98 -0.20 -6.37
N THR A 5 -7.25 0.27 -5.35
CA THR A 5 -6.71 1.64 -5.28
C THR A 5 -5.85 2.00 -6.49
N TYR A 6 -5.10 1.05 -7.05
CA TYR A 6 -4.26 1.30 -8.23
C TYR A 6 -4.98 0.99 -9.54
N LEU A 7 -5.84 -0.03 -9.56
CA LEU A 7 -6.59 -0.37 -10.77
C LEU A 7 -7.64 0.69 -11.10
N SER A 8 -8.21 1.37 -10.10
CA SER A 8 -9.21 2.42 -10.29
C SER A 8 -8.68 3.64 -11.04
N LEU A 9 -7.35 3.82 -11.11
CA LEU A 9 -6.71 4.92 -11.84
C LEU A 9 -7.13 4.96 -13.32
N PHE A 10 -7.46 3.81 -13.91
CA PHE A 10 -7.81 3.68 -15.32
C PHE A 10 -9.33 3.67 -15.57
N THR A 11 -10.14 4.13 -14.61
CA THR A 11 -11.61 4.12 -14.73
C THR A 11 -12.21 5.40 -15.30
N THR A 12 -11.44 6.49 -15.34
CA THR A 12 -11.87 7.77 -15.92
C THR A 12 -11.16 8.01 -17.25
N LYS A 13 -11.92 8.50 -18.25
CA LYS A 13 -11.38 8.82 -19.58
C LYS A 13 -10.60 10.14 -19.60
N GLU A 14 -11.14 11.16 -18.94
CA GLU A 14 -10.57 12.51 -18.86
C GLU A 14 -10.65 12.99 -17.40
N GLY A 15 -9.55 13.55 -16.89
CA GLY A 15 -9.43 14.00 -15.50
C GLY A 15 -9.10 12.88 -14.50
N GLY A 16 -8.79 13.28 -13.26
CA GLY A 16 -8.26 12.40 -12.22
C GLY A 16 -6.78 12.08 -12.41
N ASP A 17 -6.33 10.95 -11.85
CA ASP A 17 -4.93 10.51 -11.89
C ASP A 17 -4.57 9.71 -13.16
N ASN A 18 -5.51 9.56 -14.11
CA ASN A 18 -5.24 8.87 -15.38
C ASN A 18 -4.47 9.76 -16.36
N MET A 19 -3.15 9.70 -16.31
CA MET A 19 -2.29 10.44 -17.25
C MET A 19 -2.12 9.78 -18.63
N THR A 20 -2.64 8.57 -18.82
CA THR A 20 -2.49 7.83 -20.10
C THR A 20 -3.58 8.16 -21.12
N GLY A 21 -4.73 8.67 -20.68
CA GLY A 21 -5.93 8.81 -21.49
C GLY A 21 -6.57 7.49 -21.93
N TRP A 22 -6.02 6.35 -21.49
CA TRP A 22 -6.57 5.03 -21.79
C TRP A 22 -7.87 4.82 -21.01
N TYR A 23 -8.88 4.30 -21.71
CA TYR A 23 -10.18 4.01 -21.13
C TYR A 23 -10.83 2.85 -21.89
N ASP A 24 -11.27 1.85 -21.14
CA ASP A 24 -12.01 0.72 -21.69
C ASP A 24 -13.24 0.41 -20.82
N PRO A 25 -14.48 0.55 -21.36
CA PRO A 25 -15.69 0.19 -20.64
C PRO A 25 -15.71 -1.25 -20.10
N LYS A 26 -15.04 -2.19 -20.78
CA LYS A 26 -14.94 -3.58 -20.33
C LYS A 26 -14.12 -3.68 -19.05
N PHE A 27 -12.99 -2.98 -18.98
CA PHE A 27 -12.15 -2.94 -17.79
C PHE A 27 -12.90 -2.30 -16.61
N VAL A 28 -13.59 -1.19 -16.85
CA VAL A 28 -14.45 -0.54 -15.83
C VAL A 28 -15.48 -1.52 -15.29
N ARG A 29 -16.18 -2.25 -16.16
CA ARG A 29 -17.16 -3.26 -15.74
C ARG A 29 -16.54 -4.37 -14.89
N MET A 30 -15.35 -4.86 -15.25
CA MET A 30 -14.64 -5.89 -14.48
C MET A 30 -14.32 -5.41 -13.06
N LEU A 31 -13.92 -4.14 -12.91
CA LEU A 31 -13.65 -3.55 -11.59
C LEU A 31 -14.92 -3.33 -10.77
N ASP A 32 -15.99 -2.86 -11.39
CA ASP A 32 -17.29 -2.68 -10.74
C ASP A 32 -17.87 -4.00 -10.23
N GLU A 33 -17.78 -5.07 -11.03
CA GLU A 33 -18.19 -6.41 -10.64
C GLU A 33 -17.34 -6.93 -9.47
N ALA A 34 -16.02 -6.73 -9.51
CA ALA A 34 -15.14 -7.14 -8.42
C ALA A 34 -15.44 -6.40 -7.12
N ASN A 35 -15.77 -5.11 -7.17
CA ASN A 35 -16.11 -4.32 -5.99
C ASN A 35 -17.47 -4.65 -5.36
N ARG A 36 -18.41 -5.21 -6.13
CA ARG A 36 -19.69 -5.68 -5.60
C ARG A 36 -19.59 -7.04 -4.92
N GLN A 37 -18.47 -7.76 -5.07
CA GLN A 37 -18.28 -9.06 -4.47
C GLN A 37 -17.96 -8.93 -2.96
N PRO A 38 -18.82 -9.43 -2.06
CA PRO A 38 -18.57 -9.40 -0.61
C PRO A 38 -17.44 -10.34 -0.16
N GLU A 39 -17.22 -11.46 -0.84
CA GLU A 39 -16.19 -12.42 -0.44
C GLU A 39 -14.81 -11.98 -0.95
N GLN A 40 -13.86 -11.83 -0.01
CA GLN A 40 -12.57 -11.21 -0.27
C GLN A 40 -11.68 -12.02 -1.22
N ALA A 41 -11.65 -13.35 -1.09
CA ALA A 41 -10.82 -14.19 -1.94
C ALA A 41 -11.28 -14.17 -3.41
N VAL A 42 -12.58 -14.24 -3.65
CA VAL A 42 -13.21 -14.15 -4.97
C VAL A 42 -13.01 -12.74 -5.53
N ARG A 43 -13.18 -11.69 -4.72
CA ARG A 43 -12.87 -10.31 -5.13
C ARG A 43 -11.44 -10.19 -5.63
N TYR A 44 -10.47 -10.75 -4.91
CA TYR A 44 -9.06 -10.70 -5.32
C TYR A 44 -8.77 -11.49 -6.60
N GLN A 45 -9.43 -12.63 -6.80
CA GLN A 45 -9.35 -13.35 -8.08
C GLN A 45 -9.94 -12.53 -9.24
N MET A 46 -11.03 -11.80 -9.02
CA MET A 46 -11.63 -10.93 -10.03
C MET A 46 -10.73 -9.73 -10.36
N LEU A 47 -10.15 -9.08 -9.33
CA LEU A 47 -9.20 -7.99 -9.52
C LEU A 47 -7.93 -8.45 -10.25
N SER A 48 -7.42 -9.64 -9.95
CA SER A 48 -6.27 -10.22 -10.67
C SER A 48 -6.56 -10.44 -12.16
N LYS A 49 -7.78 -10.85 -12.51
CA LYS A 49 -8.21 -10.96 -13.92
C LYS A 49 -8.29 -9.58 -14.61
N ALA A 50 -8.76 -8.56 -13.89
CA ALA A 50 -8.79 -7.19 -14.41
C ALA A 50 -7.38 -6.63 -14.62
N GLU A 51 -6.46 -6.89 -13.68
CA GLU A 51 -5.04 -6.53 -13.80
C GLU A 51 -4.38 -7.21 -15.00
N ALA A 52 -4.60 -8.51 -15.21
CA ALA A 52 -4.09 -9.21 -16.39
C ALA A 52 -4.57 -8.56 -17.70
N TYR A 53 -5.86 -8.21 -17.77
CA TYR A 53 -6.41 -7.50 -18.93
C TYR A 53 -5.75 -6.13 -19.17
N LEU A 54 -5.48 -5.38 -18.09
CA LEU A 54 -4.79 -4.10 -18.16
C LEU A 54 -3.35 -4.27 -18.66
N LEU A 55 -2.64 -5.29 -18.17
CA LEU A 55 -1.27 -5.60 -18.59
C LEU A 55 -1.21 -5.99 -20.08
N ASP A 56 -2.18 -6.76 -20.57
CA ASP A 56 -2.28 -7.13 -21.99
C ASP A 56 -2.52 -5.90 -22.89
N ALA A 57 -3.29 -4.92 -22.41
CA ALA A 57 -3.53 -3.67 -23.12
C ALA A 57 -2.32 -2.71 -23.08
N ALA A 58 -1.38 -2.93 -22.17
CA ALA A 58 -0.15 -2.16 -21.97
C ALA A 58 -0.29 -0.62 -22.01
N PRO A 59 -1.26 0.01 -21.30
CA PRO A 59 -1.39 1.46 -21.27
C PRO A 59 -0.27 2.14 -20.46
N VAL A 60 0.36 1.39 -19.55
CA VAL A 60 1.54 1.79 -18.78
C VAL A 60 2.58 0.67 -18.78
N ILE A 61 3.85 1.05 -18.72
CA ILE A 61 4.97 0.12 -18.55
C ILE A 61 5.53 0.32 -17.15
N THR A 62 5.40 -0.69 -16.29
CA THR A 62 5.97 -0.66 -14.94
C THR A 62 7.48 -0.85 -15.01
N LEU A 63 8.24 0.15 -14.58
CA LEU A 63 9.71 0.09 -14.57
C LEU A 63 10.27 -0.51 -13.27
N LEU A 64 9.64 -0.20 -12.13
CA LEU A 64 10.13 -0.59 -10.81
C LEU A 64 9.00 -0.64 -9.78
N LYS A 65 9.16 -1.54 -8.81
CA LYS A 65 8.43 -1.52 -7.54
C LYS A 65 9.40 -0.99 -6.48
N PRO A 66 9.31 0.28 -6.08
CA PRO A 66 10.31 0.87 -5.21
C PRO A 66 10.23 0.25 -3.82
N ALA A 67 11.41 0.00 -3.23
CA ALA A 67 11.52 -0.29 -1.80
C ALA A 67 11.80 1.02 -1.06
N THR A 68 11.17 1.22 0.09
CA THR A 68 11.44 2.39 0.93
C THR A 68 12.63 2.10 1.83
N SER A 69 13.71 2.87 1.68
CA SER A 69 14.86 2.88 2.59
C SER A 69 15.00 4.26 3.20
N TRP A 70 15.15 4.31 4.53
CA TRP A 70 15.26 5.55 5.29
C TRP A 70 16.15 5.34 6.50
N MET A 71 16.80 6.42 6.94
CA MET A 71 17.69 6.42 8.09
C MET A 71 16.99 7.09 9.27
N LYS A 72 17.00 6.39 10.41
CA LYS A 72 16.45 6.86 11.68
C LYS A 72 17.55 6.90 12.72
N LYS A 73 17.57 7.93 13.57
CA LYS A 73 18.47 7.95 14.72
C LYS A 73 18.02 6.91 15.76
N PRO A 74 18.94 6.18 16.42
CA PRO A 74 18.62 5.16 17.43
C PRO A 74 17.66 5.58 18.55
N TYR A 75 17.66 6.88 18.89
CA TYR A 75 16.84 7.45 19.94
C TYR A 75 15.41 7.83 19.51
N VAL A 76 15.06 7.71 18.22
CA VAL A 76 13.70 8.01 17.75
C VAL A 76 12.85 6.75 17.88
N LYS A 77 11.93 6.75 18.85
CA LYS A 77 11.06 5.62 19.19
C LYS A 77 9.65 5.87 18.67
N GLY A 78 8.88 4.80 18.45
CA GLY A 78 7.50 4.86 17.93
C GLY A 78 7.40 5.07 16.40
N MET A 79 8.52 5.27 15.71
CA MET A 79 8.57 5.34 14.24
C MET A 79 8.95 3.97 13.67
N TYR A 80 7.95 3.26 13.14
CA TYR A 80 8.11 1.94 12.53
C TYR A 80 7.88 1.97 11.01
N PRO A 81 8.59 1.12 10.24
CA PRO A 81 8.31 0.94 8.82
C PRO A 81 6.85 0.54 8.59
N ASN A 82 6.24 1.06 7.53
CA ASN A 82 4.91 0.64 7.11
C ASN A 82 4.77 0.76 5.59
N PRO A 83 3.85 0.01 4.96
CA PRO A 83 3.70 0.00 3.50
C PRO A 83 3.39 1.38 2.87
N GLY A 84 2.77 2.29 3.63
CA GLY A 84 2.45 3.64 3.15
C GLY A 84 3.54 4.68 3.42
N THR A 85 4.58 4.32 4.19
CA THR A 85 5.54 5.28 4.77
C THR A 85 4.83 6.45 5.50
N LEU A 86 3.68 6.16 6.12
CA LEU A 86 2.88 7.12 6.88
C LEU A 86 3.12 6.87 8.37
N HIS A 87 3.73 7.82 9.07
CA HIS A 87 4.05 7.67 10.49
C HIS A 87 3.12 8.51 11.35
N ALA A 88 2.54 7.91 12.37
CA ALA A 88 1.68 8.60 13.34
C ALA A 88 2.54 9.44 14.30
N TRP A 89 2.81 10.70 13.93
CA TRP A 89 3.68 11.62 14.67
C TRP A 89 3.34 11.77 16.15
N LYS A 90 2.06 11.61 16.52
CA LYS A 90 1.58 11.65 17.92
C LYS A 90 2.28 10.63 18.83
N TYR A 91 2.70 9.49 18.29
CA TYR A 91 3.31 8.38 19.05
C TYR A 91 4.83 8.32 18.89
N ILE A 92 5.41 9.22 18.09
CA ILE A 92 6.85 9.30 17.87
C ILE A 92 7.44 10.22 18.93
N TYR A 93 8.51 9.76 19.57
CA TYR A 93 9.18 10.54 20.63
C TYR A 93 10.70 10.32 20.62
N ILE A 94 11.40 11.20 21.32
CA ILE A 94 12.84 11.13 21.54
C ILE A 94 13.10 10.42 22.88
N GLU A 95 13.82 9.31 22.82
CA GLU A 95 14.30 8.59 24.00
C GLU A 95 15.61 9.20 24.50
N HIS A 96 15.56 9.76 25.69
CA HIS A 96 16.72 10.42 26.30
C HIS A 96 17.65 9.42 27.01
N ASP A 97 17.14 8.25 27.41
CA ASP A 97 17.95 7.19 28.02
C ASP A 97 18.72 6.41 26.96
N GLN A 98 20.05 6.60 26.93
CA GLN A 98 20.95 5.95 25.98
C GLN A 98 20.91 4.42 26.06
N ALA A 99 20.58 3.86 27.22
CA ALA A 99 20.47 2.40 27.37
C ALA A 99 19.30 1.80 26.59
N LYS A 100 18.32 2.62 26.18
CA LYS A 100 17.09 2.20 25.47
C LYS A 100 17.12 2.49 23.97
N TRP A 101 18.24 2.97 23.45
CA TRP A 101 18.41 3.28 22.04
C TRP A 101 18.40 2.03 21.17
N ASP A 102 17.75 2.12 20.01
CA ASP A 102 17.67 1.02 19.04
C ASP A 102 19.06 0.72 18.49
N GLN A 103 19.59 -0.49 18.74
CA GLN A 103 20.85 -0.92 18.13
C GLN A 103 20.65 -1.56 16.75
N GLN A 104 19.45 -2.07 16.50
CA GLN A 104 19.04 -2.69 15.24
C GLN A 104 17.59 -2.31 14.95
N MET A 105 17.17 -2.45 13.69
CA MET A 105 15.75 -2.32 13.36
C MET A 105 14.96 -3.45 14.02
N PRO A 106 13.85 -3.15 14.72
CA PRO A 106 12.98 -4.18 15.27
C PRO A 106 12.50 -5.14 14.16
N ASP A 107 12.47 -6.44 14.46
CA ASP A 107 11.97 -7.44 13.52
C ASP A 107 10.45 -7.29 13.36
N MET A 108 10.05 -6.99 12.13
CA MET A 108 8.68 -6.73 11.73
C MET A 108 7.82 -8.02 11.64
N THR A 109 8.38 -9.19 11.96
CA THR A 109 7.68 -10.49 11.92
C THR A 109 7.18 -10.97 13.29
N THR A 110 7.55 -10.28 14.37
CA THR A 110 7.26 -10.69 15.76
C THR A 110 6.03 -10.01 16.38
N ASP A 111 5.45 -10.66 17.39
CA ASP A 111 4.26 -10.27 18.19
C ASP A 111 4.31 -8.84 18.79
N GLU A 112 5.45 -8.15 18.73
CA GLU A 112 5.64 -6.77 19.19
C GLU A 112 4.73 -5.76 18.45
N LEU A 113 4.39 -6.03 17.18
CA LEU A 113 3.44 -5.20 16.42
C LEU A 113 1.99 -5.35 16.91
N ALA A 114 1.60 -6.54 17.35
CA ALA A 114 0.24 -6.80 17.84
C ALA A 114 -0.05 -6.02 19.13
N ALA A 115 0.96 -5.85 19.99
CA ALA A 115 0.85 -5.08 21.23
C ALA A 115 0.74 -3.56 21.01
N VAL A 116 1.21 -3.05 19.85
CA VAL A 116 1.08 -1.64 19.47
C VAL A 116 -0.25 -1.39 18.75
N ALA A 117 -0.68 -2.31 17.86
CA ALA A 117 -1.98 -2.24 17.20
C ALA A 117 -3.15 -2.39 18.17
N ALA A 118 -3.00 -3.16 19.25
CA ALA A 118 -4.01 -3.29 20.30
C ALA A 118 -4.17 -2.04 21.20
N LYS A 119 -3.36 -0.99 20.98
CA LYS A 119 -3.48 0.31 21.65
C LYS A 119 -4.09 1.40 20.76
N GLU A 120 -4.50 1.06 19.54
CA GLU A 120 -5.31 1.93 18.67
C GLU A 120 -6.80 1.87 19.00
#